data_AF-A0A7Y6MAN9-F1
#
_entry.id   AF-A0A7Y6MAN9-F1
#
_cell.length_a   1.000
_cell.length_b   1.000
_cell.length_c   1.000
_cell.angle_alpha   90.00
_cell.angle_beta   90.00
_cell.angle_gamma   90.00
#
_symmetry.space_group_name_H-M   'P 1'
#
loop_
_entity.id
_entity.type
_entity.pdbx_description
1 polymer ?
#
loop_
_entity_poly.entity_id
_entity_poly.type
_entity_poly.pdbx_seq_one_letter_code
_entity_poly.pdbx_strand_id
1 'polypeptide(L)'
;MTAAFHPVTGWFAGVVAAETARAASAPRGVRPPGMRIAPSGLVLVWRIAAAVACGVALSTVARSFRMDVGVTERLWAASALCSVLAVHVLVRGLRRRPLPAGPADLVAAELALRSRSARALLAGGTAVALWSAHHGGLPALPELALVAAVLPGVLLPLIALGYGISPWQAGPARPARTSRAVPTGLAQGACALVVTACLLAGWAVWAADPLGVDVGTGQYAWENSRVVSLRDVVTGADGWGVRQALAATAPAPVMGFVEGPVRYAQVDRSRQMWQLSSPSDGAALAPAVVRLADGGPRGRTAPFALSGDGRHIAYLDGASHRLVLLDVAGGALRHLTGPLDDRTVPEPALSADGSLVSLTSRTGTELLDVRTGRRTRLPGVTRVLGLGAGRVVATTGRRALPGAPDTELLTLDRRGAVLTRVPFDPALEALATPDGRELAVLTEDEVVTMDPATGRVLRRAALRLDGRHHGTPRPLGWSAGGGLLVHAESNGARRREHQLVDPATGRGRTVEDLPEDLDEDLDDDTVFGAVG
;
A
#
# COMPACT_ATOMS: atom_id res chain seq x y z
N MET A 1 14.27 -14.87 3.23
CA MET A 1 15.39 -14.81 2.26
C MET A 1 15.97 -13.41 2.03
N THR A 2 15.32 -12.32 2.48
CA THR A 2 15.83 -10.94 2.38
C THR A 2 17.19 -10.71 3.08
N ALA A 3 17.47 -11.44 4.16
CA ALA A 3 18.71 -11.31 4.93
C ALA A 3 20.00 -11.64 4.14
N ALA A 4 19.95 -12.52 3.13
CA ALA A 4 21.12 -12.89 2.33
C ALA A 4 21.44 -11.89 1.19
N PHE A 5 20.50 -10.97 0.89
CA PHE A 5 20.66 -10.03 -0.22
C PHE A 5 21.57 -8.84 0.14
N HIS A 6 21.39 -8.28 1.33
CA HIS A 6 22.17 -7.15 1.83
C HIS A 6 23.70 -7.33 1.75
N PRO A 7 24.30 -8.49 2.11
CA PRO A 7 25.75 -8.66 1.98
C PRO A 7 26.23 -8.70 0.53
N VAL A 8 25.45 -9.27 -0.40
CA VAL A 8 25.84 -9.35 -1.83
C VAL A 8 25.78 -7.96 -2.47
N THR A 9 24.74 -7.18 -2.20
CA THR A 9 24.65 -5.80 -2.68
C THR A 9 25.67 -4.88 -2.03
N GLY A 10 25.92 -5.03 -0.72
CA GLY A 10 26.92 -4.24 -0.01
C GLY A 10 28.33 -4.50 -0.57
N TRP A 11 28.67 -5.77 -0.80
CA TRP A 11 29.93 -6.14 -1.44
C TRP A 11 30.04 -5.57 -2.86
N PHE A 12 29.00 -5.71 -3.68
CA PHE A 12 29.01 -5.20 -5.05
C PHE A 12 29.12 -3.67 -5.09
N ALA A 13 28.39 -2.95 -4.23
CA ALA A 13 28.50 -1.51 -4.10
C ALA A 13 29.92 -1.09 -3.70
N GLY A 14 30.57 -1.83 -2.79
CA GLY A 14 31.97 -1.63 -2.43
C GLY A 14 32.93 -1.80 -3.63
N VAL A 15 32.72 -2.81 -4.47
CA VAL A 15 33.51 -3.02 -5.70
C VAL A 15 33.30 -1.86 -6.70
N VAL A 16 32.06 -1.41 -6.89
CA VAL A 16 31.72 -0.26 -7.75
C VAL A 16 32.39 1.02 -7.24
N ALA A 17 32.31 1.29 -5.93
CA ALA A 17 32.93 2.45 -5.30
C ALA A 17 34.47 2.43 -5.45
N ALA A 18 35.10 1.26 -5.22
CA ALA A 18 36.54 1.10 -5.38
C ALA A 18 37.00 1.36 -6.82
N GLU A 19 36.27 0.85 -7.82
CA GLU A 19 36.63 1.03 -9.23
C GLU A 19 36.35 2.44 -9.76
N THR A 20 35.29 3.10 -9.27
CA THR A 20 35.03 4.52 -9.60
C THR A 20 36.10 5.45 -9.03
N ALA A 21 36.49 5.24 -7.76
CA ALA A 21 37.59 6.00 -7.14
C ALA A 21 38.92 5.81 -7.90
N ARG A 22 39.23 4.57 -8.32
CA ARG A 22 40.42 4.26 -9.12
C ARG A 22 40.37 4.83 -10.54
N ALA A 23 39.19 4.95 -11.14
CA ALA A 23 39.04 5.55 -12.46
C ALA A 23 39.34 7.05 -12.44
N ALA A 24 38.98 7.74 -11.35
CA ALA A 24 39.24 9.17 -11.17
C ALA A 24 40.73 9.50 -11.05
N SER A 25 41.55 8.59 -10.49
CA SER A 25 42.99 8.79 -10.27
C SER A 25 43.89 8.33 -11.43
N ALA A 26 43.33 7.93 -12.57
CA ALA A 26 44.10 7.34 -13.66
C ALA A 26 44.86 8.37 -14.53
N PRO A 27 46.19 8.24 -14.70
CA PRO A 27 46.94 9.07 -15.64
C PRO A 27 46.58 8.77 -17.11
N ARG A 28 46.72 9.78 -17.97
CA ARG A 28 46.47 9.67 -19.43
C ARG A 28 47.65 8.99 -20.11
N GLY A 29 47.41 7.97 -20.93
CA GLY A 29 48.44 7.22 -21.64
C GLY A 29 47.91 6.58 -22.93
N VAL A 30 48.72 5.73 -23.55
CA VAL A 30 48.45 5.11 -24.86
C VAL A 30 47.43 3.96 -24.73
N ARG A 31 46.44 3.91 -25.64
CA ARG A 31 45.42 2.85 -25.65
C ARG A 31 46.02 1.54 -26.16
N PRO A 32 45.95 0.43 -25.40
CA PRO A 32 46.40 -0.85 -25.90
C PRO A 32 45.39 -1.43 -26.92
N PRO A 33 45.85 -2.06 -28.02
CA PRO A 33 44.97 -2.73 -28.97
C PRO A 33 44.41 -4.04 -28.39
N GLY A 34 43.07 -4.16 -28.40
CA GLY A 34 42.35 -5.44 -28.46
C GLY A 34 42.48 -6.41 -27.29
N MET A 35 42.91 -5.99 -26.10
CA MET A 35 43.14 -6.93 -25.00
C MET A 35 41.85 -7.48 -24.39
N ARG A 36 41.82 -8.80 -24.14
CA ARG A 36 40.73 -9.43 -23.40
C ARG A 36 41.04 -9.32 -21.92
N ILE A 37 40.08 -8.80 -21.14
CA ILE A 37 40.20 -8.65 -19.68
C ILE A 37 39.27 -9.60 -18.92
N ALA A 38 38.43 -10.38 -19.62
CA ALA A 38 37.54 -11.36 -19.00
C ALA A 38 37.37 -12.57 -19.93
N PRO A 39 37.08 -13.76 -19.37
CA PRO A 39 36.72 -14.94 -20.16
C PRO A 39 35.50 -14.65 -21.04
N SER A 40 35.51 -15.14 -22.28
CA SER A 40 34.39 -14.96 -23.22
C SER A 40 33.08 -15.57 -22.71
N GLY A 41 33.16 -16.71 -22.00
CA GLY A 41 32.01 -17.33 -21.35
C GLY A 41 31.36 -16.42 -20.32
N LEU A 42 32.14 -15.80 -19.44
CA LEU A 42 31.62 -14.85 -18.43
C LEU A 42 30.99 -13.61 -19.07
N VAL A 43 31.58 -13.09 -20.15
CA VAL A 43 31.01 -11.96 -20.90
C VAL A 43 29.67 -12.35 -21.55
N LEU A 44 29.54 -13.58 -22.05
CA LEU A 44 28.29 -14.08 -22.60
C LEU A 44 27.21 -14.22 -21.51
N VAL A 45 27.55 -14.85 -20.38
CA VAL A 45 26.64 -15.00 -19.22
C VAL A 45 26.14 -13.64 -18.74
N TRP A 46 27.04 -12.66 -18.61
CA TRP A 46 26.66 -11.30 -18.24
C TRP A 46 25.68 -10.66 -19.25
N ARG A 47 25.92 -10.82 -20.55
CA ARG A 47 25.04 -10.25 -21.59
C ARG A 47 23.63 -10.85 -21.52
N ILE A 48 23.52 -12.15 -21.30
CA ILE A 48 22.23 -12.84 -21.13
C ILE A 48 21.52 -12.28 -19.90
N ALA A 49 22.20 -12.24 -18.75
CA ALA A 49 21.63 -11.74 -17.50
C ALA A 49 21.20 -10.26 -17.58
N ALA A 50 22.02 -9.41 -18.19
CA ALA A 50 21.69 -8.00 -18.41
C ALA A 50 20.48 -7.83 -19.33
N ALA A 51 20.34 -8.63 -20.39
CA ALA A 51 19.19 -8.59 -21.28
C ALA A 51 17.90 -9.00 -20.54
N VAL A 52 17.95 -10.09 -19.75
CA VAL A 52 16.83 -10.54 -18.93
C VAL A 52 16.44 -9.47 -17.89
N ALA A 53 17.40 -8.94 -17.15
CA ALA A 53 17.15 -7.93 -16.12
C ALA A 53 16.55 -6.64 -16.70
N CYS A 54 17.07 -6.16 -17.84
CA CYS A 54 16.50 -5.00 -18.53
C CYS A 54 15.08 -5.29 -19.05
N GLY A 55 14.83 -6.49 -19.60
CA GLY A 55 13.49 -6.87 -20.08
C GLY A 55 12.46 -6.87 -18.95
N VAL A 56 12.79 -7.47 -17.81
CA VAL A 56 11.94 -7.46 -16.62
C VAL A 56 11.73 -6.04 -16.09
N ALA A 57 12.80 -5.26 -15.92
CA ALA A 57 12.68 -3.89 -15.43
C ALA A 57 11.86 -2.98 -16.36
N LEU A 58 12.02 -3.11 -17.68
CA LEU A 58 11.20 -2.37 -18.66
C LEU A 58 9.74 -2.82 -18.62
N SER A 59 9.46 -4.11 -18.41
CA SER A 59 8.11 -4.61 -18.19
C SER A 59 7.50 -4.00 -16.92
N THR A 60 8.24 -3.95 -15.81
CA THR A 60 7.81 -3.29 -14.57
C THR A 60 7.55 -1.80 -14.78
N VAL A 61 8.40 -1.09 -15.54
CA VAL A 61 8.17 0.31 -15.89
C VAL A 61 6.91 0.47 -16.74
N ALA A 62 6.71 -0.38 -17.74
CA ALA A 62 5.50 -0.37 -18.58
C ALA A 62 4.23 -0.62 -17.76
N ARG A 63 4.25 -1.60 -16.85
CA ARG A 63 3.17 -1.87 -15.89
C ARG A 63 2.96 -0.71 -14.91
N SER A 64 4.02 0.01 -14.52
CA SER A 64 3.90 1.15 -13.61
C SER A 64 3.08 2.29 -14.20
N PHE A 65 3.08 2.47 -15.53
CA PHE A 65 2.20 3.41 -16.22
C PHE A 65 0.72 2.98 -16.20
N ARG A 66 0.45 1.69 -15.99
CA ARG A 66 -0.91 1.14 -15.79
C ARG A 66 -1.32 1.06 -14.31
N MET A 67 -0.48 1.56 -13.40
CA MET A 67 -0.70 1.60 -11.94
C MET A 67 -0.69 0.24 -11.20
N ASP A 68 -0.31 -0.85 -11.86
CA ASP A 68 -0.30 -2.22 -11.28
C ASP A 68 0.99 -2.58 -10.52
N VAL A 69 1.78 -1.60 -10.11
CA VAL A 69 3.14 -1.84 -9.59
C VAL A 69 3.41 -0.99 -8.35
N GLY A 70 3.73 -1.67 -7.25
CA GLY A 70 4.05 -1.04 -5.96
C GLY A 70 5.37 -0.25 -6.00
N VAL A 71 5.55 0.67 -5.04
CA VAL A 71 6.78 1.49 -4.95
C VAL A 71 8.04 0.61 -4.83
N THR A 72 7.96 -0.46 -4.05
CA THR A 72 9.06 -1.41 -3.84
C THR A 72 9.49 -2.08 -5.15
N GLU A 73 8.56 -2.52 -5.99
CA GLU A 73 8.87 -3.15 -7.28
C GLU A 73 9.53 -2.16 -8.26
N ARG A 74 9.10 -0.88 -8.24
CA ARG A 74 9.75 0.18 -9.03
C ARG A 74 11.19 0.42 -8.58
N LEU A 75 11.44 0.42 -7.28
CA LEU A 75 12.79 0.55 -6.72
C LEU A 75 13.69 -0.63 -7.13
N TRP A 76 13.14 -1.85 -7.14
CA TRP A 76 13.85 -3.03 -7.62
C TRP A 76 14.19 -2.96 -9.12
N ALA A 77 13.24 -2.55 -9.95
CA ALA A 77 13.46 -2.35 -11.38
C ALA A 77 14.53 -1.28 -11.65
N ALA A 78 14.47 -0.15 -10.93
CA ALA A 78 15.49 0.89 -11.00
C ALA A 78 16.87 0.37 -10.58
N SER A 79 16.95 -0.38 -9.47
CA SER A 79 18.17 -1.01 -8.99
C SER A 79 18.80 -1.96 -10.02
N ALA A 80 17.98 -2.78 -10.70
CA ALA A 80 18.43 -3.67 -11.75
C ALA A 80 19.07 -2.90 -12.93
N LEU A 81 18.39 -1.85 -13.42
CA LEU A 81 18.88 -1.01 -14.52
C LEU A 81 20.17 -0.26 -14.14
N CYS A 82 20.22 0.32 -12.93
CA CYS A 82 21.40 0.99 -12.41
C CYS A 82 22.61 0.03 -12.33
N SER A 83 22.38 -1.20 -11.86
CA SER A 83 23.43 -2.22 -11.75
C SER A 83 23.97 -2.62 -13.13
N VAL A 84 23.09 -2.86 -14.11
CA VAL A 84 23.48 -3.17 -15.49
C VAL A 84 24.31 -2.04 -16.10
N LEU A 85 23.86 -0.80 -15.94
CA LEU A 85 24.58 0.38 -16.43
C LEU A 85 25.96 0.52 -15.78
N ALA A 86 26.03 0.41 -14.45
CA ALA A 86 27.27 0.55 -13.69
C ALA A 86 28.33 -0.47 -14.13
N VAL A 87 27.98 -1.76 -14.23
CA VAL A 87 28.90 -2.81 -14.70
C VAL A 87 29.36 -2.53 -16.13
N HIS A 88 28.45 -2.13 -17.02
CA HIS A 88 28.80 -1.86 -18.41
C HIS A 88 29.79 -0.69 -18.55
N VAL A 89 29.54 0.41 -17.82
CA VAL A 89 30.42 1.59 -17.80
C VAL A 89 31.78 1.25 -17.22
N LEU A 90 31.82 0.55 -16.07
CA LEU A 90 33.08 0.20 -15.40
C LEU A 90 33.92 -0.79 -16.21
N VAL A 91 33.32 -1.85 -16.75
CA VAL A 91 34.04 -2.82 -17.59
C VAL A 91 34.56 -2.14 -18.87
N ARG A 92 33.78 -1.22 -19.46
CA ARG A 92 34.23 -0.41 -20.60
C ARG A 92 35.37 0.53 -20.22
N GLY A 93 35.34 1.11 -19.02
CA GLY A 93 36.41 1.91 -18.45
C GLY A 93 37.70 1.11 -18.29
N LEU A 94 37.63 -0.09 -17.68
CA LEU A 94 38.75 -1.00 -17.50
C LEU A 94 39.41 -1.39 -18.84
N ARG A 95 38.61 -1.58 -19.90
CA ARG A 95 39.13 -1.88 -21.25
C ARG A 95 39.82 -0.68 -21.90
N ARG A 96 39.35 0.54 -21.63
CA ARG A 96 39.82 1.77 -22.26
C ARG A 96 40.96 2.45 -21.50
N ARG A 97 41.16 2.09 -20.24
CA ARG A 97 42.21 2.67 -19.39
C ARG A 97 43.58 2.43 -20.05
N PRO A 98 44.41 3.46 -20.20
CA PRO A 98 45.75 3.29 -20.75
C PRO A 98 46.59 2.44 -19.80
N LEU A 99 47.53 1.66 -20.34
CA LEU A 99 48.49 0.94 -19.51
C LEU A 99 49.58 1.92 -19.04
N PRO A 100 50.10 1.74 -17.81
CA PRO A 100 51.23 2.54 -17.36
C PRO A 100 52.43 2.31 -18.27
N ALA A 101 53.14 3.38 -18.62
CA ALA A 101 54.46 3.26 -19.23
C ALA A 101 55.44 2.80 -18.14
N GLY A 102 55.92 1.56 -18.23
CA GLY A 102 56.77 0.99 -17.19
C GLY A 102 57.28 -0.41 -17.56
N PRO A 103 58.14 -1.02 -16.72
CA PRO A 103 58.61 -2.38 -16.89
C PRO A 103 57.46 -3.38 -17.09
N ALA A 104 57.74 -4.47 -17.81
CA ALA A 104 56.76 -5.50 -18.16
C ALA A 104 56.00 -6.05 -16.94
N ASP A 105 56.64 -6.11 -15.78
CA ASP A 105 56.04 -6.59 -14.53
C ASP A 105 54.93 -5.66 -14.02
N LEU A 106 55.10 -4.33 -14.13
CA LEU A 106 54.06 -3.36 -13.75
C LEU A 106 52.87 -3.44 -14.70
N VAL A 107 53.13 -3.61 -15.99
CA VAL A 107 52.07 -3.81 -17.00
C VAL A 107 51.32 -5.11 -16.74
N ALA A 108 52.03 -6.21 -16.45
CA ALA A 108 51.44 -7.49 -16.12
C ALA A 108 50.59 -7.44 -14.83
N ALA A 109 51.09 -6.77 -13.79
CA ALA A 109 50.37 -6.58 -12.53
C ALA A 109 49.07 -5.77 -12.72
N GLU A 110 49.13 -4.66 -13.46
CA GLU A 110 47.96 -3.85 -13.80
C GLU A 110 46.93 -4.65 -14.61
N LEU A 111 47.39 -5.49 -15.55
CA LEU A 111 46.51 -6.35 -16.34
C LEU A 111 45.84 -7.45 -15.51
N ALA A 112 46.59 -8.07 -14.59
CA ALA A 112 46.04 -9.04 -13.66
C ALA A 112 44.97 -8.40 -12.75
N LEU A 113 45.22 -7.17 -12.29
CA LEU A 113 44.27 -6.42 -11.47
C LEU A 113 42.99 -6.09 -12.26
N ARG A 114 43.11 -5.53 -13.47
CA ARG A 114 41.95 -5.23 -14.34
C ARG A 114 41.14 -6.47 -14.66
N SER A 115 41.82 -7.59 -14.90
CA SER A 115 41.18 -8.87 -15.15
C SER A 115 40.38 -9.36 -13.95
N ARG A 116 40.96 -9.26 -12.74
CA ARG A 116 40.27 -9.62 -11.49
C ARG A 116 39.07 -8.70 -11.24
N SER A 117 39.23 -7.39 -11.40
CA SER A 117 38.12 -6.42 -11.25
C SER A 117 37.01 -6.66 -12.29
N ALA A 118 37.35 -6.90 -13.56
CA ALA A 118 36.37 -7.18 -14.59
C ALA A 118 35.58 -8.47 -14.31
N ARG A 119 36.24 -9.52 -13.83
CA ARG A 119 35.57 -10.77 -13.44
C ARG A 119 34.65 -10.58 -12.24
N ALA A 120 35.10 -9.86 -11.21
CA ALA A 120 34.30 -9.55 -10.04
C ALA A 120 33.06 -8.71 -10.40
N LEU A 121 33.22 -7.69 -11.25
CA LEU A 121 32.11 -6.85 -11.73
C LEU A 121 31.09 -7.64 -12.56
N LEU A 122 31.55 -8.50 -13.47
CA LEU A 122 30.64 -9.30 -14.30
C LEU A 122 29.91 -10.36 -13.47
N ALA A 123 30.60 -11.06 -12.56
CA ALA A 123 29.98 -12.09 -11.72
C ALA A 123 29.03 -11.48 -10.69
N GLY A 124 29.48 -10.47 -9.94
CA GLY A 124 28.67 -9.73 -8.96
C GLY A 124 27.49 -9.02 -9.60
N GLY A 125 27.73 -8.36 -10.73
CA GLY A 125 26.69 -7.72 -11.52
C GLY A 125 25.60 -8.70 -11.96
N THR A 126 26.00 -9.89 -12.44
CA THR A 126 25.05 -10.94 -12.85
C THR A 126 24.11 -11.32 -11.71
N ALA A 127 24.67 -11.54 -10.51
CA ALA A 127 23.89 -11.88 -9.32
C ALA A 127 22.93 -10.75 -8.92
N VAL A 128 23.42 -9.52 -8.81
CA VAL A 128 22.60 -8.36 -8.39
C VAL A 128 21.51 -8.04 -9.40
N ALA A 129 21.82 -8.09 -10.70
CA ALA A 129 20.86 -7.78 -11.77
C ALA A 129 19.71 -8.80 -11.81
N LEU A 130 20.02 -10.10 -11.76
CA LEU A 130 19.00 -11.15 -11.77
C LEU A 130 18.18 -11.17 -10.48
N TRP A 131 18.82 -10.97 -9.33
CA TRP A 131 18.11 -10.92 -8.06
C TRP A 131 17.15 -9.73 -7.97
N SER A 132 17.62 -8.54 -8.39
CA SER A 132 16.79 -7.33 -8.41
C SER A 132 15.63 -7.47 -9.40
N ALA A 133 15.87 -8.09 -10.56
CA ALA A 133 14.81 -8.39 -11.52
C ALA A 133 13.76 -9.35 -10.96
N HIS A 134 14.18 -10.39 -10.24
CA HIS A 134 13.26 -11.36 -9.61
C HIS A 134 12.31 -10.70 -8.60
N HIS A 135 12.80 -9.73 -7.82
CA HIS A 135 12.00 -8.99 -6.83
C HIS A 135 11.22 -7.81 -7.43
N GLY A 136 11.45 -7.47 -8.70
CA GLY A 136 10.80 -6.38 -9.42
C GLY A 136 9.40 -6.70 -9.97
N GLY A 137 8.77 -7.78 -9.51
CA GLY A 137 7.39 -8.12 -9.86
C GLY A 137 7.25 -9.10 -11.02
N LEU A 138 7.86 -10.28 -10.92
CA LEU A 138 7.42 -11.41 -11.75
C LEU A 138 5.92 -11.61 -11.46
N PRO A 139 5.04 -11.61 -12.49
CA PRO A 139 3.62 -11.91 -12.28
C PRO A 139 3.49 -13.28 -11.61
N ALA A 140 2.40 -13.52 -10.89
CA ALA A 140 2.08 -14.82 -10.30
C ALA A 140 1.97 -15.86 -11.44
N LEU A 141 3.10 -16.45 -11.79
CA LEU A 141 3.21 -17.46 -12.81
C LEU A 141 2.75 -18.79 -12.17
N PRO A 142 2.04 -19.65 -12.93
CA PRO A 142 1.68 -20.98 -12.45
C PRO A 142 2.95 -21.73 -11.99
N GLU A 143 2.84 -22.64 -11.01
CA GLU A 143 3.98 -23.25 -10.31
C GLU A 143 5.09 -23.80 -11.24
N LEU A 144 4.71 -24.35 -12.40
CA LEU A 144 5.66 -24.82 -13.42
C LEU A 144 6.50 -23.70 -14.05
N ALA A 145 5.92 -22.52 -14.25
CA ALA A 145 6.61 -21.34 -14.75
C ALA A 145 7.43 -20.64 -13.64
N LEU A 146 7.07 -20.82 -12.36
CA LEU A 146 7.90 -20.41 -11.24
C LEU A 146 9.24 -21.18 -11.23
N VAL A 147 9.22 -22.50 -11.40
CA VAL A 147 10.45 -23.31 -11.50
C VAL A 147 11.31 -22.85 -12.68
N ALA A 148 10.69 -22.60 -13.83
CA ALA A 148 11.37 -22.09 -15.02
C ALA A 148 11.96 -20.68 -14.85
N ALA A 149 11.38 -19.84 -13.99
CA ALA A 149 11.86 -18.49 -13.70
C ALA A 149 12.90 -18.44 -12.56
N VAL A 150 12.80 -19.34 -11.58
CA VAL A 150 13.72 -19.44 -10.44
C VAL A 150 15.04 -20.10 -10.85
N LEU A 151 14.99 -21.11 -11.73
CA LEU A 151 16.19 -21.84 -12.15
C LEU A 151 17.27 -20.91 -12.78
N PRO A 152 16.94 -20.00 -13.71
CA PRO A 152 17.91 -19.03 -14.24
C PRO A 152 18.41 -18.05 -13.17
N GLY A 153 17.52 -17.64 -12.25
CA GLY A 153 17.84 -16.72 -11.16
C GLY A 153 18.88 -17.25 -10.18
N VAL A 154 19.01 -18.57 -10.04
CA VAL A 154 19.99 -19.22 -9.15
C VAL A 154 21.17 -19.80 -9.93
N LEU A 155 20.93 -20.44 -11.07
CA LEU A 155 21.95 -21.14 -11.84
C LEU A 155 22.93 -20.18 -12.52
N LEU A 156 22.44 -19.08 -13.13
CA LEU A 156 23.30 -18.14 -13.85
C LEU A 156 24.27 -17.41 -12.91
N PRO A 157 23.88 -16.94 -11.70
CA PRO A 157 24.82 -16.39 -10.74
C PRO A 157 25.88 -17.40 -10.29
N LEU A 158 25.52 -18.67 -10.07
CA LEU A 158 26.48 -19.71 -9.69
C LEU A 158 27.49 -20.00 -10.80
N ILE A 159 27.03 -20.07 -12.05
CA ILE A 159 27.90 -20.21 -13.23
C ILE A 159 28.83 -19.00 -13.35
N ALA A 160 28.30 -17.78 -13.20
CA ALA A 160 29.09 -16.56 -13.27
C ALA A 160 30.14 -16.49 -12.15
N LEU A 161 29.78 -16.93 -10.93
CA LEU A 161 30.71 -17.04 -9.80
C LEU A 161 31.81 -18.07 -10.09
N GLY A 162 31.46 -19.24 -10.63
CA GLY A 162 32.43 -20.27 -11.02
C GLY A 162 33.46 -19.74 -12.03
N TYR A 163 33.01 -19.00 -13.04
CA TYR A 163 33.91 -18.32 -13.98
C TYR A 163 34.71 -17.19 -13.34
N GLY A 164 34.12 -16.50 -12.36
CA GLY A 164 34.74 -15.41 -11.62
C GLY A 164 35.94 -15.88 -10.79
N ILE A 165 35.81 -17.02 -10.11
CA ILE A 165 36.85 -17.59 -9.23
C ILE A 165 37.89 -18.42 -9.98
N SER A 166 37.57 -18.95 -11.16
CA SER A 166 38.49 -19.77 -11.94
C SER A 166 39.78 -19.01 -12.27
N PRO A 167 40.98 -19.62 -12.11
CA PRO A 167 42.23 -18.97 -12.46
C PRO A 167 42.25 -18.69 -13.97
N TRP A 168 42.29 -17.41 -14.35
CA TRP A 168 42.32 -16.97 -15.73
C TRP A 168 43.40 -15.92 -15.93
N GLN A 169 44.26 -16.13 -16.91
CA GLN A 169 45.34 -15.21 -17.26
C GLN A 169 44.92 -14.33 -18.45
N ALA A 170 45.13 -13.02 -18.32
CA ALA A 170 44.94 -12.10 -19.43
C ALA A 170 45.96 -12.40 -20.53
N GLY A 171 45.48 -12.60 -21.75
CA GLY A 171 46.32 -12.83 -22.91
C GLY A 171 46.02 -11.83 -24.03
N PRO A 172 46.98 -11.59 -24.93
CA PRO A 172 46.69 -10.89 -26.18
C PRO A 172 45.52 -11.60 -26.87
N ALA A 173 44.65 -10.85 -27.54
CA ALA A 173 43.63 -11.46 -28.37
C ALA A 173 44.36 -12.32 -29.41
N ARG A 174 44.34 -13.65 -29.20
CA ARG A 174 44.88 -14.57 -30.20
C ARG A 174 44.18 -14.19 -31.52
N PRO A 175 44.94 -13.88 -32.59
CA PRO A 175 44.34 -13.74 -33.91
C PRO A 175 43.51 -15.00 -34.11
N ALA A 176 42.27 -14.85 -34.58
CA ALA A 176 41.28 -15.92 -34.65
C ALA A 176 41.85 -17.09 -35.48
N ARG A 177 42.61 -17.96 -34.84
CA ARG A 177 43.01 -19.25 -35.39
C ARG A 177 41.69 -19.96 -35.57
N THR A 178 41.46 -20.41 -36.79
CA THR A 178 40.35 -21.23 -37.27
C THR A 178 40.27 -22.55 -36.50
N SER A 179 40.18 -22.50 -35.17
CA SER A 179 39.77 -23.63 -34.35
C SER A 179 38.34 -23.94 -34.75
N ARG A 180 38.13 -25.18 -35.24
CA ARG A 180 36.83 -25.79 -35.57
C ARG A 180 35.72 -25.08 -34.83
N ALA A 181 34.88 -24.39 -35.60
CA ALA A 181 33.72 -23.68 -35.12
C ALA A 181 32.87 -24.65 -34.28
N VAL A 182 33.05 -24.63 -32.96
CA VAL A 182 31.93 -24.86 -32.06
C VAL A 182 30.91 -23.83 -32.53
N PRO A 183 29.75 -24.25 -33.05
CA PRO A 183 28.90 -23.38 -33.83
C PRO A 183 28.46 -22.25 -32.90
N THR A 184 29.06 -21.09 -33.06
CA THR A 184 28.65 -19.85 -32.42
C THR A 184 27.18 -19.57 -32.71
N GLY A 185 26.66 -20.11 -33.82
CA GLY A 185 25.24 -20.17 -34.13
C GLY A 185 24.37 -20.91 -33.11
N LEU A 186 24.85 -21.97 -32.44
CA LEU A 186 24.07 -22.64 -31.39
C LEU A 186 24.02 -21.80 -30.09
N ALA A 187 25.14 -21.19 -29.70
CA ALA A 187 25.16 -20.32 -28.53
C ALA A 187 24.39 -19.01 -28.76
N GLN A 188 24.51 -18.41 -29.96
CA GLN A 188 23.73 -17.24 -30.37
C GLN A 188 22.25 -17.59 -30.57
N GLY A 189 21.95 -18.76 -31.13
CA GLY A 189 20.59 -19.28 -31.32
C GLY A 189 19.90 -19.57 -30.00
N ALA A 190 20.57 -20.22 -29.05
CA ALA A 190 20.06 -20.44 -27.69
C ALA A 190 19.85 -19.10 -26.95
N CYS A 191 20.77 -18.16 -27.08
CA CYS A 191 20.64 -16.82 -26.50
C CYS A 191 19.46 -16.04 -27.12
N ALA A 192 19.28 -16.11 -28.43
CA ALA A 192 18.15 -15.51 -29.13
C ALA A 192 16.83 -16.18 -28.74
N LEU A 193 16.79 -17.51 -28.59
CA LEU A 193 15.63 -18.25 -28.11
C LEU A 193 15.25 -17.86 -26.69
N VAL A 194 16.21 -17.75 -25.76
CA VAL A 194 15.93 -17.35 -24.37
C VAL A 194 15.44 -15.91 -24.30
N VAL A 195 16.09 -14.98 -25.02
CA VAL A 195 15.63 -13.57 -25.06
C VAL A 195 14.26 -13.47 -25.72
N THR A 196 14.01 -14.19 -26.80
CA THR A 196 12.72 -14.21 -27.49
C THR A 196 11.65 -14.85 -26.61
N ALA A 197 11.94 -15.92 -25.89
CA ALA A 197 11.01 -16.55 -24.95
C ALA A 197 10.69 -15.63 -23.76
N CYS A 198 11.67 -14.92 -23.20
CA CYS A 198 11.43 -13.94 -22.15
C CYS A 198 10.62 -12.73 -22.64
N LEU A 199 10.91 -12.23 -23.85
CA LEU A 199 10.14 -11.15 -24.48
C LEU A 199 8.72 -11.60 -24.84
N LEU A 200 8.55 -12.83 -25.35
CA LEU A 200 7.25 -13.40 -25.67
C LEU A 200 6.45 -13.73 -24.41
N ALA A 201 7.08 -14.18 -23.32
CA ALA A 201 6.40 -14.38 -22.04
C ALA A 201 5.94 -13.03 -21.44
N GLY A 202 6.80 -12.01 -21.48
CA GLY A 202 6.44 -10.65 -21.08
C GLY A 202 5.35 -10.04 -21.97
N TRP A 203 5.42 -10.29 -23.28
CA TRP A 203 4.42 -9.84 -24.26
C TRP A 203 3.10 -10.61 -24.15
N ALA A 204 3.13 -11.92 -23.91
CA ALA A 204 1.94 -12.74 -23.73
C ALA A 204 1.20 -12.35 -22.44
N VAL A 205 1.92 -12.06 -21.36
CA VAL A 205 1.32 -11.48 -20.14
C VAL A 205 0.74 -10.08 -20.43
N TRP A 206 1.39 -9.29 -21.28
CA TRP A 206 0.92 -7.95 -21.67
C TRP A 206 -0.28 -7.98 -22.63
N ALA A 207 -0.37 -9.00 -23.50
CA ALA A 207 -1.37 -9.14 -24.56
C ALA A 207 -2.56 -10.02 -24.16
N ALA A 208 -2.41 -10.87 -23.14
CA ALA A 208 -3.49 -11.69 -22.58
C ALA A 208 -4.51 -10.89 -21.75
N ASP A 209 -4.31 -9.57 -21.62
CA ASP A 209 -5.30 -8.68 -21.02
C ASP A 209 -5.78 -7.60 -22.00
N PRO A 210 -6.53 -7.96 -23.06
CA PRO A 210 -7.29 -7.00 -23.83
C PRO A 210 -8.66 -6.83 -23.16
N LEU A 211 -8.81 -5.87 -22.25
CA LEU A 211 -10.13 -5.33 -21.85
C LEU A 211 -11.16 -6.41 -21.44
N GLY A 212 -10.70 -7.44 -20.73
CA GLY A 212 -11.54 -8.50 -20.18
C GLY A 212 -12.38 -7.99 -19.00
N VAL A 213 -13.37 -7.15 -19.29
CA VAL A 213 -14.64 -7.23 -18.57
C VAL A 213 -15.17 -8.63 -18.85
N ASP A 214 -14.78 -9.58 -18.00
CA ASP A 214 -15.48 -10.84 -17.89
C ASP A 214 -16.84 -10.50 -17.26
N VAL A 215 -17.80 -10.16 -18.12
CA VAL A 215 -19.20 -10.46 -17.87
C VAL A 215 -19.27 -11.98 -17.86
N GLY A 216 -18.89 -12.56 -16.73
CA GLY A 216 -19.13 -13.96 -16.46
C GLY A 216 -20.64 -14.15 -16.50
N THR A 217 -21.15 -14.60 -17.65
CA THR A 217 -22.39 -15.38 -17.75
C THR A 217 -22.14 -16.71 -17.04
N GLY A 218 -21.92 -16.64 -15.73
CA GLY A 218 -22.08 -17.74 -14.80
C GLY A 218 -23.57 -17.97 -14.69
N GLN A 219 -24.04 -18.91 -15.51
CA GLN A 219 -25.39 -19.44 -15.52
C GLN A 219 -25.67 -20.14 -14.18
N TYR A 220 -25.92 -19.36 -13.13
CA TYR A 220 -26.61 -19.81 -11.94
C TYR A 220 -28.07 -19.39 -12.07
N ALA A 221 -28.94 -20.41 -12.06
CA ALA A 221 -30.37 -20.30 -12.22
C ALA A 221 -30.98 -19.32 -11.22
N TRP A 222 -31.27 -18.11 -11.69
CA TRP A 222 -32.33 -17.28 -11.13
C TRP A 222 -33.58 -17.54 -11.96
N GLU A 223 -34.37 -18.48 -11.48
CA GLU A 223 -35.75 -18.64 -11.90
C GLU A 223 -36.55 -17.45 -11.32
N ASN A 224 -37.30 -16.77 -12.20
CA ASN A 224 -38.10 -15.56 -11.98
C ASN A 224 -37.37 -14.20 -12.14
N SER A 225 -37.26 -13.72 -13.39
CA SER A 225 -38.06 -12.58 -13.87
C SER A 225 -37.64 -12.10 -15.27
N ARG A 226 -38.61 -11.52 -15.97
CA ARG A 226 -38.70 -11.17 -17.40
C ARG A 226 -37.43 -10.54 -18.02
N VAL A 227 -36.93 -11.19 -19.08
CA VAL A 227 -35.94 -10.65 -20.02
C VAL A 227 -36.59 -9.53 -20.85
N VAL A 228 -36.19 -8.28 -20.60
CA VAL A 228 -36.35 -7.19 -21.57
C VAL A 228 -35.09 -7.19 -22.45
N SER A 229 -35.27 -7.42 -23.74
CA SER A 229 -34.20 -7.49 -24.75
C SER A 229 -33.46 -6.16 -24.86
N LEU A 230 -32.18 -6.17 -24.49
CA LEU A 230 -31.25 -5.03 -24.43
C LEU A 230 -30.71 -4.61 -25.82
N ARG A 231 -31.45 -4.91 -26.90
CA ARG A 231 -30.99 -4.70 -28.29
C ARG A 231 -31.42 -3.37 -28.91
N ASP A 232 -32.30 -2.60 -28.26
CA ASP A 232 -32.86 -1.35 -28.80
C ASP A 232 -32.32 -0.06 -28.15
N VAL A 233 -31.31 -0.12 -27.26
CA VAL A 233 -30.82 1.05 -26.49
C VAL A 233 -29.39 1.48 -26.86
N VAL A 234 -28.88 1.06 -28.02
CA VAL A 234 -27.55 1.48 -28.50
C VAL A 234 -27.72 2.37 -29.72
N THR A 235 -28.10 3.62 -29.52
CA THR A 235 -27.71 4.79 -30.35
C THR A 235 -28.26 6.07 -29.71
N GLY A 236 -27.46 6.71 -28.84
CA GLY A 236 -27.77 8.03 -28.30
C GLY A 236 -26.82 8.40 -27.17
N ALA A 237 -26.03 9.44 -27.39
CA ALA A 237 -25.06 9.96 -26.42
C ALA A 237 -25.75 10.38 -25.11
N ASP A 238 -25.34 9.76 -24.01
CA ASP A 238 -25.08 10.33 -22.68
C ASP A 238 -25.18 9.20 -21.64
N GLY A 239 -24.03 8.68 -21.19
CA GLY A 239 -23.92 7.55 -20.26
C GLY A 239 -24.53 7.78 -18.87
N TRP A 240 -25.13 8.95 -18.62
CA TRP A 240 -25.85 9.28 -17.39
C TRP A 240 -27.29 8.73 -17.35
N GLY A 241 -27.97 8.64 -18.50
CA GLY A 241 -29.37 8.16 -18.55
C GLY A 241 -29.53 6.66 -18.25
N VAL A 242 -28.52 5.86 -18.60
CA VAL A 242 -28.54 4.39 -18.43
C VAL A 242 -28.42 3.98 -16.95
N ARG A 243 -27.70 4.76 -16.12
CA ARG A 243 -27.58 4.50 -14.67
C ARG A 243 -28.86 4.83 -13.90
N GLN A 244 -29.59 5.87 -14.30
CA GLN A 244 -30.86 6.25 -13.70
C GLN A 244 -31.97 5.22 -13.97
N ALA A 245 -31.99 4.63 -15.17
CA ALA A 245 -32.95 3.59 -15.54
C ALA A 245 -32.72 2.27 -14.79
N LEU A 246 -31.47 1.92 -14.45
CA LEU A 246 -31.12 0.77 -13.61
C LEU A 246 -31.37 1.03 -12.11
N ALA A 247 -31.26 2.27 -11.64
CA ALA A 247 -31.56 2.63 -10.25
C ALA A 247 -33.06 2.64 -9.94
N ALA A 248 -33.93 2.86 -10.94
CA ALA A 248 -35.38 2.86 -10.77
C ALA A 248 -36.00 1.46 -10.66
N THR A 249 -35.24 0.41 -10.99
CA THR A 249 -35.66 -1.01 -10.94
C THR A 249 -34.85 -1.85 -9.95
N ALA A 250 -33.98 -1.23 -9.16
CA ALA A 250 -33.25 -1.94 -8.11
C ALA A 250 -34.24 -2.49 -7.07
N PRO A 251 -34.17 -3.80 -6.74
CA PRO A 251 -35.01 -4.37 -5.70
C PRO A 251 -34.77 -3.63 -4.38
N ALA A 252 -35.82 -3.52 -3.56
CA ALA A 252 -35.72 -2.98 -2.21
C ALA A 252 -34.53 -3.64 -1.48
N PRO A 253 -33.75 -2.88 -0.70
CA PRO A 253 -32.57 -3.40 -0.04
C PRO A 253 -32.95 -4.63 0.78
N VAL A 254 -32.43 -5.80 0.42
CA VAL A 254 -32.55 -7.01 1.22
C VAL A 254 -31.56 -6.85 2.38
N MET A 255 -31.96 -6.06 3.37
CA MET A 255 -31.32 -6.07 4.67
C MET A 255 -31.79 -7.34 5.36
N GLY A 256 -30.87 -8.27 5.61
CA GLY A 256 -31.04 -9.14 6.78
C GLY A 256 -31.11 -8.21 7.98
N PHE A 257 -32.27 -8.11 8.65
CA PHE A 257 -32.40 -7.29 9.84
C PHE A 257 -31.41 -7.82 10.88
N VAL A 258 -30.52 -6.96 11.36
CA VAL A 258 -29.66 -7.29 12.48
C VAL A 258 -30.53 -7.29 13.73
N GLU A 259 -30.70 -8.43 14.37
CA GLU A 259 -31.24 -8.44 15.73
C GLU A 259 -30.18 -7.87 16.68
N GLY A 260 -30.51 -6.76 17.34
CA GLY A 260 -29.64 -6.11 18.33
C GLY A 260 -28.72 -5.01 17.78
N PRO A 261 -27.94 -4.37 18.68
CA PRO A 261 -27.03 -3.30 18.31
C PRO A 261 -25.82 -3.83 17.54
N VAL A 262 -25.44 -3.12 16.47
CA VAL A 262 -24.22 -3.40 15.71
C VAL A 262 -23.01 -2.99 16.56
N ARG A 263 -22.08 -3.91 16.77
CA ARG A 263 -20.84 -3.67 17.54
C ARG A 263 -19.73 -3.11 16.67
N TYR A 264 -19.58 -3.62 15.46
CA TYR A 264 -18.59 -3.15 14.50
C TYR A 264 -19.04 -3.40 13.06
N ALA A 265 -18.39 -2.68 12.16
CA ALA A 265 -18.58 -2.77 10.72
C ALA A 265 -17.22 -2.83 10.03
N GLN A 266 -17.10 -3.71 9.04
CA GLN A 266 -15.88 -3.88 8.25
C GLN A 266 -16.21 -3.89 6.77
N VAL A 267 -15.24 -3.50 5.95
CA VAL A 267 -15.36 -3.62 4.50
C VAL A 267 -15.01 -5.05 4.09
N ASP A 268 -15.98 -5.78 3.54
CA ASP A 268 -15.71 -6.98 2.75
C ASP A 268 -15.32 -6.54 1.33
N ARG A 269 -14.01 -6.47 1.09
CA ARG A 269 -13.45 -6.06 -0.21
C ARG A 269 -13.78 -7.05 -1.33
N SER A 270 -13.93 -8.33 -1.01
CA SER A 270 -14.25 -9.35 -2.01
C SER A 270 -15.67 -9.19 -2.54
N ARG A 271 -16.60 -8.81 -1.67
CA ARG A 271 -18.01 -8.59 -1.99
C ARG A 271 -18.39 -7.14 -2.25
N GLN A 272 -17.44 -6.21 -2.08
CA GLN A 272 -17.65 -4.76 -2.19
C GLN A 272 -18.85 -4.29 -1.34
N MET A 273 -18.93 -4.77 -0.10
CA MET A 273 -20.00 -4.41 0.83
C MET A 273 -19.48 -4.17 2.25
N TRP A 274 -20.26 -3.47 3.06
CA TRP A 274 -20.00 -3.38 4.50
C TRP A 274 -20.62 -4.57 5.22
N GLN A 275 -19.83 -5.33 5.96
CA GLN A 275 -20.28 -6.39 6.84
C GLN A 275 -20.49 -5.81 8.25
N LEU A 276 -21.72 -5.91 8.74
CA LEU A 276 -22.13 -5.47 10.06
C LEU A 276 -22.19 -6.69 10.98
N SER A 277 -21.73 -6.53 12.21
CA SER A 277 -21.75 -7.62 13.17
C SER A 277 -22.39 -7.23 14.49
N SER A 278 -23.29 -8.08 14.95
CA SER A 278 -24.00 -8.04 16.23
C SER A 278 -23.65 -9.30 17.04
N PRO A 279 -23.83 -9.30 18.37
CA PRO A 279 -23.66 -10.50 19.20
C PRO A 279 -24.41 -11.74 18.71
N SER A 280 -25.59 -11.54 18.12
CA SER A 280 -26.49 -12.61 17.74
C SER A 280 -26.44 -12.96 16.24
N ASP A 281 -26.01 -12.04 15.38
CA ASP A 281 -26.00 -12.25 13.94
C ASP A 281 -25.07 -11.27 13.18
N GLY A 282 -24.65 -11.70 11.99
CA GLY A 282 -24.01 -10.85 10.99
C GLY A 282 -25.03 -10.40 9.93
N ALA A 283 -24.95 -9.15 9.51
CA ALA A 283 -25.67 -8.68 8.33
C ALA A 283 -24.72 -7.98 7.37
N ALA A 284 -25.19 -7.71 6.17
CA ALA A 284 -24.41 -7.06 5.15
C ALA A 284 -25.18 -5.87 4.58
N LEU A 285 -24.54 -4.71 4.54
CA LEU A 285 -25.09 -3.47 4.02
C LEU A 285 -24.65 -3.33 2.55
N ALA A 286 -25.30 -4.10 1.68
CA ALA A 286 -25.07 -4.12 0.24
C ALA A 286 -25.28 -2.77 -0.49
N PRO A 287 -26.21 -1.87 -0.11
CA PRO A 287 -26.40 -0.62 -0.84
C PRO A 287 -25.32 0.43 -0.55
N ALA A 288 -24.42 0.20 0.40
CA ALA A 288 -23.41 1.17 0.77
C ALA A 288 -22.24 1.18 -0.22
N VAL A 289 -21.84 2.38 -0.66
CA VAL A 289 -20.57 2.57 -1.37
C VAL A 289 -19.45 2.17 -0.42
N VAL A 290 -18.51 1.39 -0.94
CA VAL A 290 -17.31 0.96 -0.20
C VAL A 290 -16.08 1.77 -0.61
N ARG A 291 -15.99 2.22 -1.87
CA ARG A 291 -14.88 3.03 -2.37
C ARG A 291 -15.37 4.21 -3.20
N LEU A 292 -14.70 5.33 -3.02
CA LEU A 292 -14.85 6.57 -3.79
C LEU A 292 -13.77 6.68 -4.84
N ALA A 293 -14.14 7.09 -6.05
CA ALA A 293 -13.20 7.44 -7.10
C ALA A 293 -12.64 8.85 -6.87
N ASP A 294 -11.59 8.97 -6.06
CA ASP A 294 -10.95 10.25 -5.78
C ASP A 294 -9.91 10.68 -6.85
N GLY A 295 -9.69 9.86 -7.86
CA GLY A 295 -8.67 10.04 -8.91
C GLY A 295 -7.35 9.33 -8.61
N GLY A 296 -7.22 8.70 -7.43
CA GLY A 296 -6.14 7.76 -7.13
C GLY A 296 -6.45 6.35 -7.66
N PRO A 297 -5.42 5.53 -7.94
CA PRO A 297 -5.59 4.19 -8.50
C PRO A 297 -6.26 3.19 -7.55
N ARG A 298 -6.29 3.47 -6.24
CA ARG A 298 -6.94 2.62 -5.24
C ARG A 298 -8.31 3.13 -4.79
N GLY A 299 -8.66 4.36 -5.18
CA GLY A 299 -9.75 5.11 -4.56
C GLY A 299 -9.51 5.37 -3.07
N ARG A 300 -10.46 6.04 -2.43
CA ARG A 300 -10.51 6.21 -0.98
C ARG A 300 -11.69 5.41 -0.44
N THR A 301 -11.55 4.77 0.72
CA THR A 301 -12.66 4.11 1.39
C THR A 301 -13.79 5.10 1.65
N ALA A 302 -15.00 4.69 1.33
CA ALA A 302 -16.17 5.55 1.50
C ALA A 302 -16.39 5.80 2.99
N PRO A 303 -16.77 7.03 3.36
CA PRO A 303 -16.97 7.38 4.75
C PRO A 303 -18.12 6.58 5.36
N PHE A 304 -17.88 6.09 6.56
CA PHE A 304 -18.81 5.30 7.34
C PHE A 304 -18.69 5.69 8.82
N ALA A 305 -19.80 5.77 9.52
CA ALA A 305 -19.82 6.00 10.97
C ALA A 305 -20.89 5.14 11.64
N LEU A 306 -20.54 4.63 12.82
CA LEU A 306 -21.42 3.86 13.69
C LEU A 306 -21.59 4.63 15.01
N SER A 307 -22.83 4.75 15.47
CA SER A 307 -23.14 5.35 16.77
C SER A 307 -22.67 4.47 17.91
N GLY A 308 -22.43 5.07 19.07
CA GLY A 308 -22.03 4.34 20.28
C GLY A 308 -23.06 3.26 20.64
N ASP A 309 -24.35 3.55 20.61
CA ASP A 309 -25.39 2.59 20.93
C ASP A 309 -25.56 1.46 19.89
N GLY A 310 -24.84 1.52 18.76
CA GLY A 310 -24.87 0.52 17.70
C GLY A 310 -26.16 0.51 16.90
N ARG A 311 -27.06 1.50 17.09
CA ARG A 311 -28.40 1.52 16.48
C ARG A 311 -28.50 2.41 15.26
N HIS A 312 -27.55 3.31 15.08
CA HIS A 312 -27.53 4.26 13.97
C HIS A 312 -26.24 4.13 13.17
N ILE A 313 -26.38 4.07 11.85
CA ILE A 313 -25.27 3.99 10.90
C ILE A 313 -25.38 5.14 9.91
N ALA A 314 -24.30 5.88 9.70
CA ALA A 314 -24.20 6.85 8.62
C ALA A 314 -23.27 6.29 7.52
N TYR A 315 -23.76 6.20 6.30
CA TYR A 315 -23.02 5.66 5.15
C TYR A 315 -23.39 6.37 3.86
N LEU A 316 -22.55 6.25 2.83
CA LEU A 316 -22.86 6.73 1.49
C LEU A 316 -23.66 5.69 0.72
N ASP A 317 -24.91 6.01 0.37
CA ASP A 317 -25.78 5.14 -0.42
C ASP A 317 -25.36 5.12 -1.89
N GLY A 318 -25.16 3.93 -2.46
CA GLY A 318 -24.65 3.75 -3.82
C GLY A 318 -25.67 4.02 -4.92
N ALA A 319 -26.97 3.87 -4.64
CA ALA A 319 -28.02 4.15 -5.61
C ALA A 319 -28.23 5.67 -5.78
N SER A 320 -28.31 6.39 -4.66
CA SER A 320 -28.61 7.82 -4.65
C SER A 320 -27.37 8.72 -4.57
N HIS A 321 -26.20 8.16 -4.26
CA HIS A 321 -24.97 8.88 -3.94
C HIS A 321 -25.19 9.95 -2.84
N ARG A 322 -26.01 9.63 -1.84
CA ARG A 322 -26.31 10.51 -0.70
C ARG A 322 -25.74 9.91 0.57
N LEU A 323 -25.25 10.74 1.49
CA LEU A 323 -25.07 10.27 2.86
C LEU A 323 -26.44 10.07 3.49
N VAL A 324 -26.65 8.89 4.05
CA VAL A 324 -27.88 8.49 4.70
C VAL A 324 -27.58 8.02 6.11
N LEU A 325 -28.55 8.21 6.99
CA LEU A 325 -28.59 7.65 8.34
C LEU A 325 -29.62 6.54 8.35
N LEU A 326 -29.20 5.34 8.75
CA LEU A 326 -30.04 4.17 8.94
C LEU A 326 -30.24 3.94 10.44
N ASP A 327 -31.50 3.86 10.86
CA ASP A 327 -31.89 3.20 12.10
C ASP A 327 -31.91 1.69 11.85
N VAL A 328 -30.99 0.97 12.49
CA VAL A 328 -30.79 -0.47 12.30
C VAL A 328 -32.00 -1.26 12.79
N ALA A 329 -32.63 -0.84 13.88
CA ALA A 329 -33.75 -1.57 14.48
C ALA A 329 -35.06 -1.36 13.70
N GLY A 330 -35.29 -0.12 13.25
CA GLY A 330 -36.51 0.25 12.53
C GLY A 330 -36.41 0.14 11.00
N GLY A 331 -35.21 0.01 10.45
CA GLY A 331 -34.95 0.12 9.01
C GLY A 331 -35.21 1.53 8.44
N ALA A 332 -35.42 2.53 9.30
CA ALA A 332 -35.76 3.87 8.87
C ALA A 332 -34.54 4.57 8.27
N LEU A 333 -34.67 5.05 7.03
CA LEU A 333 -33.63 5.78 6.32
C LEU A 333 -33.90 7.28 6.31
N ARG A 334 -32.85 8.06 6.57
CA ARG A 334 -32.90 9.52 6.54
C ARG A 334 -31.74 10.08 5.72
N HIS A 335 -32.05 10.93 4.74
CA HIS A 335 -31.01 11.59 3.94
C HIS A 335 -30.33 12.70 4.75
N LEU A 336 -29.01 12.59 4.89
CA LEU A 336 -28.15 13.58 5.54
C LEU A 336 -27.64 14.63 4.56
N THR A 337 -27.60 14.32 3.26
CA THR A 337 -27.18 15.24 2.20
C THR A 337 -28.06 15.12 0.96
N GLY A 338 -27.90 16.05 0.02
CA GLY A 338 -28.24 15.81 -1.38
C GLY A 338 -27.26 14.83 -2.03
N PRO A 339 -27.42 14.53 -3.33
CA PRO A 339 -26.44 13.75 -4.09
C PRO A 339 -25.07 14.43 -4.05
N LEU A 340 -24.02 13.62 -3.92
CA LEU A 340 -22.63 14.06 -3.77
C LEU A 340 -21.75 13.49 -4.88
N ASP A 341 -20.74 14.27 -5.27
CA ASP A 341 -19.61 13.76 -6.06
C ASP A 341 -18.61 13.07 -5.13
N ASP A 342 -17.98 12.00 -5.59
CA ASP A 342 -16.98 11.20 -4.86
C ASP A 342 -15.86 12.03 -4.22
N ARG A 343 -15.50 13.18 -4.82
CA ARG A 343 -14.47 14.09 -4.29
C ARG A 343 -14.95 15.02 -3.18
N THR A 344 -16.27 15.10 -2.97
CA THR A 344 -16.93 16.05 -2.07
C THR A 344 -17.62 15.40 -0.87
N VAL A 345 -17.56 14.07 -0.77
CA VAL A 345 -18.21 13.33 0.30
C VAL A 345 -17.61 13.69 1.66
N PRO A 346 -18.40 14.27 2.58
CA PRO A 346 -17.93 14.61 3.92
C PRO A 346 -17.78 13.37 4.79
N GLU A 347 -16.94 13.46 5.81
CA GLU A 347 -16.76 12.44 6.83
C GLU A 347 -17.83 12.62 7.93
N PRO A 348 -18.73 11.64 8.12
CA PRO A 348 -19.69 11.64 9.20
C PRO A 348 -19.02 11.24 10.51
N ALA A 349 -19.46 11.82 11.61
CA ALA A 349 -19.26 11.27 12.95
C ALA A 349 -20.60 11.34 13.71
N LEU A 350 -20.86 10.34 14.54
CA LEU A 350 -22.12 10.19 15.28
C LEU A 350 -21.91 10.42 16.77
N SER A 351 -22.91 11.00 17.44
CA SER A 351 -22.99 10.94 18.90
C SER A 351 -23.25 9.51 19.36
N ALA A 352 -22.99 9.25 20.64
CA ALA A 352 -23.19 7.93 21.23
C ALA A 352 -24.63 7.41 21.05
N ASP A 353 -25.62 8.28 21.05
CA ASP A 353 -27.05 7.96 20.87
C ASP A 353 -27.55 8.15 19.43
N GLY A 354 -26.66 8.47 18.48
CA GLY A 354 -27.03 8.79 17.09
C GLY A 354 -27.90 10.04 16.92
N SER A 355 -28.17 10.83 17.97
CA SER A 355 -29.03 12.02 17.91
C SER A 355 -28.38 13.21 17.18
N LEU A 356 -27.06 13.22 17.09
CA LEU A 356 -26.27 14.23 16.39
C LEU A 356 -25.36 13.58 15.35
N VAL A 357 -25.24 14.24 14.20
CA VAL A 357 -24.28 13.89 13.15
C VAL A 357 -23.44 15.11 12.84
N SER A 358 -22.11 14.98 12.84
CA SER A 358 -21.25 16.00 12.22
C SER A 358 -20.86 15.55 10.81
N LEU A 359 -20.91 16.45 9.84
CA LEU A 359 -20.44 16.25 8.47
C LEU A 359 -19.22 17.14 8.23
N THR A 360 -18.04 16.53 8.21
CA THR A 360 -16.77 17.24 8.04
C THR A 360 -16.32 17.16 6.59
N SER A 361 -16.28 18.31 5.91
CA SER A 361 -15.89 18.40 4.49
C SER A 361 -14.65 19.28 4.31
N ARG A 362 -14.19 19.42 3.06
CA ARG A 362 -13.13 20.38 2.74
C ARG A 362 -13.55 21.84 2.90
N THR A 363 -14.84 22.15 2.81
CA THR A 363 -15.38 23.53 2.87
C THR A 363 -15.83 23.94 4.27
N GLY A 364 -15.81 22.99 5.22
CA GLY A 364 -16.14 23.20 6.61
C GLY A 364 -16.91 22.03 7.22
N THR A 365 -17.30 22.22 8.48
CA THR A 365 -18.02 21.21 9.26
C THR A 365 -19.42 21.69 9.61
N GLU A 366 -20.40 20.82 9.44
CA GLU A 366 -21.79 21.04 9.85
C GLU A 366 -22.18 20.05 10.94
N LEU A 367 -22.98 20.50 11.91
CA LEU A 367 -23.65 19.66 12.89
C LEU A 367 -25.14 19.57 12.54
N LEU A 368 -25.67 18.37 12.46
CA LEU A 368 -27.06 18.06 12.19
C LEU A 368 -27.69 17.41 13.42
N ASP A 369 -28.81 17.97 13.88
CA ASP A 369 -29.68 17.33 14.85
C ASP A 369 -30.63 16.36 14.11
N VAL A 370 -30.55 15.08 14.44
CA VAL A 370 -31.27 14.02 13.72
C VAL A 370 -32.77 14.14 13.92
N ARG A 371 -33.21 14.48 15.14
CA ARG A 371 -34.63 14.58 15.47
C ARG A 371 -35.30 15.77 14.78
N THR A 372 -34.64 16.91 14.75
CA THR A 372 -35.22 18.17 14.26
C THR A 372 -34.86 18.48 12.81
N GLY A 373 -33.78 17.89 12.29
CA GLY A 373 -33.22 18.23 10.97
C GLY A 373 -32.49 19.56 10.93
N ARG A 374 -32.31 20.22 12.08
CA ARG A 374 -31.61 21.49 12.17
C ARG A 374 -30.13 21.30 11.86
N ARG A 375 -29.61 22.09 10.93
CA ARG A 375 -28.19 22.20 10.60
C ARG A 375 -27.57 23.43 11.24
N THR A 376 -26.35 23.27 11.71
CA THR A 376 -25.57 24.32 12.36
C THR A 376 -24.13 24.25 11.86
N ARG A 377 -23.61 25.34 11.30
CA ARG A 377 -22.21 25.38 10.87
C ARG A 377 -21.28 25.48 12.09
N LEU A 378 -20.21 24.70 12.11
CA LEU A 378 -19.18 24.75 13.15
C LEU A 378 -17.97 25.54 12.61
N PRO A 379 -17.84 26.83 12.98
CA PRO A 379 -16.82 27.70 12.40
C PRO A 379 -15.41 27.26 12.81
N GLY A 380 -14.51 27.18 11.84
CA GLY A 380 -13.10 26.84 12.09
C GLY A 380 -12.84 25.37 12.41
N VAL A 381 -13.87 24.51 12.50
CA VAL A 381 -13.69 23.08 12.77
C VAL A 381 -13.29 22.33 11.50
N THR A 382 -12.19 21.57 11.58
CA THR A 382 -11.68 20.73 10.49
C THR A 382 -11.62 19.24 10.83
N ARG A 383 -11.69 18.87 12.11
CA ARG A 383 -11.79 17.50 12.60
C ARG A 383 -12.65 17.49 13.85
N VAL A 384 -13.58 16.54 13.93
CA VAL A 384 -14.39 16.31 15.13
C VAL A 384 -13.79 15.13 15.90
N LEU A 385 -13.49 15.33 17.18
CA LEU A 385 -12.93 14.31 18.07
C LEU A 385 -14.01 13.64 18.93
N GLY A 386 -15.20 14.23 19.02
CA GLY A 386 -16.37 13.57 19.62
C GLY A 386 -17.57 14.49 19.74
N LEU A 387 -18.74 13.86 19.77
CA LEU A 387 -20.05 14.50 19.87
C LEU A 387 -20.73 14.09 21.17
N GLY A 388 -20.59 14.93 22.19
CA GLY A 388 -21.20 14.71 23.49
C GLY A 388 -22.62 15.24 23.59
N ALA A 389 -23.32 14.87 24.66
CA ALA A 389 -24.70 15.28 24.91
C ALA A 389 -24.92 16.80 24.94
N GLY A 390 -23.90 17.62 25.23
CA GLY A 390 -24.02 19.08 25.22
C GLY A 390 -22.91 19.83 24.50
N ARG A 391 -21.87 19.13 24.06
CA ARG A 391 -20.63 19.74 23.57
C ARG A 391 -20.07 18.97 22.39
N VAL A 392 -19.46 19.70 21.47
CA VAL A 392 -18.62 19.16 20.41
C VAL A 392 -17.17 19.42 20.78
N VAL A 393 -16.34 18.39 20.73
CA VAL A 393 -14.89 18.50 20.89
C VAL A 393 -14.25 18.32 19.52
N ALA A 394 -13.43 19.28 19.10
CA ALA A 394 -12.97 19.38 17.71
C ALA A 394 -11.63 20.10 17.61
N THR A 395 -10.99 20.08 16.44
CA THR A 395 -9.74 20.83 16.17
C THR A 395 -9.85 21.76 14.96
N THR A 396 -9.04 22.82 14.94
CA THR A 396 -8.92 23.76 13.81
C THR A 396 -7.96 23.30 12.70
N GLY A 397 -7.06 22.36 13.02
CA GLY A 397 -6.15 21.73 12.08
C GLY A 397 -6.63 20.34 11.65
N ARG A 398 -6.32 19.96 10.42
CA ARG A 398 -6.35 18.54 10.01
C ARG A 398 -5.18 17.81 10.65
N ARG A 399 -5.24 16.47 10.72
CA ARG A 399 -4.08 15.67 11.10
C ARG A 399 -2.91 16.04 10.18
N ALA A 400 -1.89 16.64 10.76
CA ALA A 400 -0.71 17.16 10.07
C ALA A 400 0.55 16.66 10.79
N LEU A 401 1.71 16.85 10.17
CA LEU A 401 2.99 16.54 10.82
C LEU A 401 3.14 17.34 12.13
N PRO A 402 3.82 16.78 13.14
CA PRO A 402 4.08 17.47 14.41
C PRO A 402 4.62 18.88 14.18
N GLY A 403 4.09 19.85 14.92
CA GLY A 403 4.53 21.24 14.83
C GLY A 403 3.86 22.09 13.76
N ALA A 404 2.70 21.69 13.23
CA ALA A 404 1.82 22.61 12.51
C ALA A 404 1.41 23.74 13.49
N PRO A 405 1.98 24.96 13.36
CA PRO A 405 1.62 26.04 14.25
C PRO A 405 0.14 26.36 14.00
N ASP A 406 -0.61 26.63 15.06
CA ASP A 406 -2.00 27.10 15.02
C ASP A 406 -3.11 26.02 15.00
N THR A 407 -2.83 24.77 15.36
CA THR A 407 -3.91 23.85 15.73
C THR A 407 -4.38 24.12 17.16
N GLU A 408 -5.67 24.40 17.29
CA GLU A 408 -6.36 24.58 18.55
C GLU A 408 -7.35 23.43 18.75
N LEU A 409 -7.46 22.94 19.98
CA LEU A 409 -8.58 22.16 20.47
C LEU A 409 -9.72 23.12 20.83
N LEU A 410 -10.89 22.86 20.28
CA LEU A 410 -12.11 23.62 20.44
C LEU A 410 -13.12 22.80 21.24
N THR A 411 -13.78 23.46 22.19
CA THR A 411 -15.09 23.00 22.66
C THR A 411 -16.16 23.93 22.15
N LEU A 412 -17.22 23.38 21.57
CA LEU A 412 -18.34 24.15 21.03
C LEU A 412 -19.65 23.65 21.64
N ASP A 413 -20.64 24.53 21.74
CA ASP A 413 -22.02 24.12 22.01
C ASP A 413 -22.72 23.58 20.75
N ARG A 414 -23.94 23.06 20.91
CA ARG A 414 -24.77 22.56 19.80
C ARG A 414 -25.21 23.64 18.80
N ARG A 415 -25.03 24.92 19.13
CA ARG A 415 -25.30 26.08 18.27
C ARG A 415 -24.05 26.53 17.51
N GLY A 416 -22.93 25.82 17.68
CA GLY A 416 -21.65 26.14 17.03
C GLY A 416 -20.92 27.31 17.69
N ALA A 417 -21.39 27.78 18.85
CA ALA A 417 -20.66 28.79 19.61
C ALA A 417 -19.43 28.16 20.23
N VAL A 418 -18.26 28.73 19.95
CA VAL A 418 -16.99 28.29 20.56
C VAL A 418 -17.02 28.69 22.03
N LEU A 419 -16.91 27.69 22.91
CA LEU A 419 -16.86 27.88 24.36
C LEU A 419 -15.42 28.06 24.83
N THR A 420 -14.50 27.26 24.30
CA THR A 420 -13.07 27.34 24.64
C THR A 420 -12.17 27.06 23.45
N ARG A 421 -10.94 27.56 23.55
CA ARG A 421 -9.84 27.30 22.61
C ARG A 421 -8.57 27.08 23.41
N VAL A 422 -7.88 25.99 23.15
CA VAL A 422 -6.59 25.68 23.80
C VAL A 422 -5.61 25.12 22.78
N PRO A 423 -4.30 25.40 22.90
CA PRO A 423 -3.30 24.81 21.99
C PRO A 423 -3.35 23.29 22.01
N PHE A 424 -3.25 22.66 20.85
CA PHE A 424 -3.29 21.20 20.73
C PHE A 424 -2.45 20.70 19.56
N ASP A 425 -1.74 19.59 19.75
CA ASP A 425 -0.97 18.97 18.69
C ASP A 425 -1.88 18.10 17.80
N PRO A 426 -2.08 18.45 16.51
CA PRO A 426 -2.99 17.73 15.62
C PRO A 426 -2.51 16.31 15.28
N ALA A 427 -1.24 15.98 15.55
CA ALA A 427 -0.67 14.66 15.28
C ALA A 427 -1.11 13.62 16.32
N LEU A 428 -1.55 14.06 17.50
CA LEU A 428 -1.95 13.19 18.60
C LEU A 428 -3.21 12.39 18.26
N GLU A 429 -3.18 11.12 18.65
CA GLU A 429 -4.33 10.24 18.58
C GLU A 429 -5.24 10.51 19.77
N ALA A 430 -6.44 11.03 19.52
CA ALA A 430 -7.32 11.48 20.59
C ALA A 430 -8.80 11.26 20.25
N LEU A 431 -9.58 10.94 21.29
CA LEU A 431 -11.02 10.73 21.21
C LEU A 431 -11.71 11.25 22.46
N ALA A 432 -12.75 12.07 22.30
CA ALA A 432 -13.48 12.62 23.43
C ALA A 432 -14.41 11.58 24.03
N THR A 433 -14.58 11.59 25.36
CA THR A 433 -15.55 10.72 26.04
C THR A 433 -16.96 10.92 25.50
N PRO A 434 -17.87 9.93 25.62
CA PRO A 434 -19.23 10.04 25.11
C PRO A 434 -20.02 11.26 25.66
N ASP A 435 -19.68 11.76 26.84
CA ASP A 435 -20.26 12.96 27.43
C ASP A 435 -19.57 14.28 26.98
N GLY A 436 -18.43 14.18 26.31
CA GLY A 436 -17.60 15.29 25.84
C GLY A 436 -16.89 16.06 26.96
N ARG A 437 -16.79 15.49 28.17
CA ARG A 437 -16.17 16.15 29.32
C ARG A 437 -14.69 15.90 29.46
N GLU A 438 -14.21 14.78 28.95
CA GLU A 438 -12.80 14.42 28.96
C GLU A 438 -12.35 14.07 27.54
N LEU A 439 -11.05 14.22 27.28
CA LEU A 439 -10.41 13.82 26.05
C LEU A 439 -9.33 12.79 26.40
N ALA A 440 -9.44 11.59 25.86
CA ALA A 440 -8.39 10.59 25.95
C ALA A 440 -7.41 10.84 24.80
N VAL A 441 -6.14 10.96 25.13
CA VAL A 441 -5.02 11.15 24.21
C VAL A 441 -4.07 9.97 24.37
N LEU A 442 -3.83 9.24 23.30
CA LEU A 442 -2.93 8.09 23.26
C LEU A 442 -1.56 8.53 22.76
N THR A 443 -0.54 8.03 23.43
CA THR A 443 0.86 8.04 22.96
C THR A 443 1.32 6.59 22.80
N GLU A 444 2.58 6.37 22.43
CA GLU A 444 3.14 5.03 22.35
C GLU A 444 3.08 4.30 23.71
N ASP A 445 3.33 5.01 24.81
CA ASP A 445 3.52 4.40 26.14
C ASP A 445 2.46 4.79 27.18
N GLU A 446 1.59 5.76 26.90
CA GLU A 446 0.66 6.31 27.88
C GLU A 446 -0.72 6.58 27.27
N VAL A 447 -1.74 6.52 28.12
CA VAL A 447 -3.02 7.18 27.91
C VAL A 447 -3.10 8.38 28.85
N VAL A 448 -3.34 9.55 28.26
CA VAL A 448 -3.48 10.82 28.97
C VAL A 448 -4.92 11.27 28.87
N THR A 449 -5.56 11.45 30.01
CA THR A 449 -6.89 12.06 30.07
C THR A 449 -6.73 13.55 30.36
N MET A 450 -7.33 14.39 29.52
CA MET A 450 -7.31 15.84 29.70
C MET A 450 -8.71 16.44 29.67
N ASP A 451 -8.84 17.60 30.30
CA ASP A 451 -10.03 18.44 30.17
C ASP A 451 -9.93 19.23 28.85
N PRO A 452 -10.81 18.98 27.86
CA PRO A 452 -10.73 19.67 26.57
C PRO A 452 -11.07 21.16 26.68
N ALA A 453 -11.74 21.60 27.76
CA ALA A 453 -12.06 23.01 27.97
C ALA A 453 -10.82 23.82 28.35
N THR A 454 -9.94 23.23 29.15
CA THR A 454 -8.76 23.92 29.72
C THR A 454 -7.42 23.44 29.17
N GLY A 455 -7.41 22.32 28.44
CA GLY A 455 -6.19 21.65 27.98
C GLY A 455 -5.38 21.02 29.10
N ARG A 456 -5.89 21.03 30.34
CA ARG A 456 -5.16 20.52 31.50
C ARG A 456 -5.22 19.01 31.53
N VAL A 457 -4.07 18.39 31.70
CA VAL A 457 -3.97 16.96 31.97
C VAL A 457 -4.61 16.67 33.33
N LEU A 458 -5.62 15.79 33.34
CA LEU A 458 -6.31 15.32 34.53
C LEU A 458 -5.61 14.09 35.10
N ARG A 459 -5.27 13.15 34.22
CA ARG A 459 -4.70 11.84 34.59
C ARG A 459 -3.72 11.36 33.52
N ARG A 460 -2.77 10.54 33.94
CA ARG A 460 -1.84 9.80 33.08
C ARG A 460 -1.75 8.37 33.58
N ALA A 461 -1.80 7.42 32.67
CA ALA A 461 -1.59 6.03 32.98
C ALA A 461 -0.69 5.40 31.92
N ALA A 462 0.28 4.60 32.37
CA ALA A 462 1.12 3.82 31.47
C ALA A 462 0.26 2.80 30.74
N LEU A 463 0.39 2.78 29.42
CA LEU A 463 -0.37 1.91 28.53
C LEU A 463 0.20 0.49 28.63
N ARG A 464 -0.66 -0.45 29.02
CA ARG A 464 -0.31 -1.87 29.23
C ARG A 464 -1.19 -2.71 28.33
N LEU A 465 -0.74 -2.84 27.09
CA LEU A 465 -1.39 -3.69 26.10
C LEU A 465 -0.86 -5.12 26.19
N ASP A 466 -1.72 -6.08 25.85
CA ASP A 466 -1.34 -7.47 25.68
C ASP A 466 -0.38 -7.60 24.48
N GLY A 467 0.91 -7.82 24.75
CA GLY A 467 1.94 -7.98 23.73
C GLY A 467 2.85 -6.77 23.57
N ARG A 468 3.79 -6.86 22.61
CA ARG A 468 4.61 -5.71 22.20
C ARG A 468 3.94 -5.05 21.01
N HIS A 469 3.47 -3.82 21.18
CA HIS A 469 3.04 -2.97 20.09
C HIS A 469 4.16 -2.03 19.64
N HIS A 470 4.02 -1.47 18.44
CA HIS A 470 4.87 -0.40 17.95
C HIS A 470 4.03 0.79 17.53
N GLY A 471 4.54 1.99 17.83
CA GLY A 471 3.83 3.22 17.49
C GLY A 471 2.66 3.52 18.43
N THR A 472 1.99 4.64 18.16
CA THR A 472 0.86 5.11 18.97
C THR A 472 -0.41 4.37 18.59
N PRO A 473 -1.09 3.68 19.54
CA PRO A 473 -2.35 3.02 19.26
C PRO A 473 -3.43 4.02 18.80
N ARG A 474 -4.25 3.60 17.83
CA ARG A 474 -5.32 4.41 17.27
C ARG A 474 -6.61 4.20 18.05
N PRO A 475 -7.27 5.25 18.57
CA PRO A 475 -8.56 5.12 19.22
C PRO A 475 -9.64 4.90 18.16
N LEU A 476 -10.51 3.93 18.42
CA LEU A 476 -11.56 3.51 17.48
C LEU A 476 -12.96 3.85 18.00
N GLY A 477 -13.17 3.86 19.31
CA GLY A 477 -14.48 4.09 19.91
C GLY A 477 -14.50 3.86 21.41
N TRP A 478 -15.62 4.15 22.06
CA TRP A 478 -15.84 3.93 23.48
C TRP A 478 -16.81 2.78 23.72
N SER A 479 -16.49 1.89 24.65
CA SER A 479 -17.44 0.91 25.16
C SER A 479 -18.48 1.57 26.06
N ALA A 480 -19.62 0.89 26.24
CA ALA A 480 -20.65 1.32 27.20
C ALA A 480 -20.11 1.41 28.64
N GLY A 481 -19.12 0.57 28.97
CA GLY A 481 -18.43 0.57 30.26
C GLY A 481 -17.36 1.65 30.43
N GLY A 482 -17.17 2.54 29.44
CA GLY A 482 -16.17 3.62 29.50
C GLY A 482 -14.74 3.20 29.20
N GLY A 483 -14.53 2.01 28.64
CA GLY A 483 -13.26 1.60 28.05
C GLY A 483 -13.08 2.19 26.66
N LEU A 484 -11.86 2.52 26.30
CA LEU A 484 -11.48 3.02 24.98
C LEU A 484 -10.99 1.85 24.12
N LEU A 485 -11.71 1.53 23.04
CA LEU A 485 -11.23 0.55 22.07
C LEU A 485 -10.08 1.18 21.27
N VAL A 486 -8.95 0.50 21.25
CA VAL A 486 -7.77 0.92 20.48
C VAL A 486 -7.33 -0.17 19.53
N HIS A 487 -6.78 0.25 18.39
CA HIS A 487 -6.03 -0.58 17.48
C HIS A 487 -4.52 -0.34 17.69
N ALA A 488 -3.76 -1.39 17.94
CA ALA A 488 -2.33 -1.35 18.17
C ALA A 488 -1.62 -2.35 17.27
N GLU A 489 -0.73 -1.85 16.41
CA GLU A 489 0.07 -2.70 15.52
C GLU A 489 1.02 -3.59 16.35
N SER A 490 0.92 -4.92 16.17
CA SER A 490 1.72 -5.91 16.89
C SER A 490 2.77 -6.54 15.97
N ASN A 491 4.00 -6.70 16.46
CA ASN A 491 5.11 -7.30 15.71
C ASN A 491 5.14 -8.85 15.75
N GLY A 492 4.11 -9.49 16.32
CA GLY A 492 4.08 -10.93 16.60
C GLY A 492 3.12 -11.74 15.72
N ALA A 493 3.42 -13.02 15.52
CA ALA A 493 2.56 -13.99 14.82
C ALA A 493 1.20 -14.26 15.50
N ARG A 494 0.96 -13.68 16.69
CA ARG A 494 -0.36 -13.64 17.31
C ARG A 494 -0.88 -12.20 17.19
N ARG A 495 -1.72 -12.00 16.18
CA ARG A 495 -2.45 -10.77 15.90
C ARG A 495 -3.49 -10.60 16.99
N ARG A 496 -3.26 -9.64 17.88
CA ARG A 496 -4.27 -9.16 18.83
C ARG A 496 -4.20 -7.65 18.78
N GLU A 497 -4.66 -7.14 17.65
CA GLU A 497 -4.48 -5.74 17.29
C GLU A 497 -5.50 -4.84 18.00
N HIS A 498 -6.59 -5.42 18.53
CA HIS A 498 -7.67 -4.66 19.15
C HIS A 498 -7.77 -4.93 20.64
N GLN A 499 -7.72 -3.87 21.44
CA GLN A 499 -7.81 -3.98 22.90
C GLN A 499 -8.69 -2.90 23.47
N LEU A 500 -9.45 -3.25 24.51
CA LEU A 500 -10.22 -2.29 25.28
C LEU A 500 -9.35 -1.77 26.43
N VAL A 501 -8.95 -0.51 26.36
CA VAL A 501 -8.09 0.15 27.33
C VAL A 501 -8.94 0.91 28.33
N ASP A 502 -8.72 0.71 29.62
CA ASP A 502 -9.25 1.60 30.65
C ASP A 502 -8.37 2.85 30.74
N PRO A 503 -8.85 4.06 30.38
CA PRO A 503 -8.04 5.27 30.41
C PRO A 503 -7.55 5.65 31.81
N ALA A 504 -8.23 5.21 32.87
CA ALA A 504 -7.83 5.51 34.24
C ALA A 504 -6.63 4.69 34.71
N THR A 505 -6.49 3.45 34.23
CA THR A 505 -5.43 2.53 34.65
C THR A 505 -4.42 2.20 33.56
N GLY A 506 -4.72 2.53 32.30
CA GLY A 506 -3.93 2.20 31.12
C GLY A 506 -3.93 0.71 30.77
N ARG A 507 -4.67 -0.13 31.52
CA ARG A 507 -4.73 -1.57 31.27
C ARG A 507 -5.59 -1.87 30.05
N GLY A 508 -4.99 -2.51 29.06
CA GLY A 508 -5.68 -3.14 27.95
C GLY A 508 -6.23 -4.51 28.37
N ARG A 509 -7.37 -4.87 27.80
CA ARG A 509 -7.86 -6.25 27.77
C ARG A 509 -8.22 -6.61 26.34
N THR A 510 -7.90 -7.84 25.95
CA THR A 510 -8.36 -8.40 24.67
C THR A 510 -9.90 -8.38 24.61
N VAL A 511 -10.47 -8.03 23.45
CA VAL A 511 -11.90 -8.14 23.21
C VAL A 511 -12.18 -9.55 22.70
N GLU A 512 -12.83 -10.39 23.52
CA GLU A 512 -13.03 -11.83 23.24
C GLU A 512 -14.04 -12.11 22.11
N ASP A 513 -14.90 -11.15 21.80
CA ASP A 513 -15.99 -11.29 20.82
C ASP A 513 -15.65 -10.66 19.44
N LEU A 514 -14.37 -10.44 19.13
CA LEU A 514 -13.98 -10.01 17.79
C LEU A 514 -13.86 -11.24 16.87
N PRO A 515 -14.47 -11.24 15.69
CA PRO A 515 -14.38 -12.34 14.74
C PRO A 515 -12.92 -12.53 14.34
N GLU A 516 -12.52 -13.80 14.22
CA GLU A 516 -11.13 -14.18 13.91
C GLU A 516 -10.66 -13.61 12.57
N ASP A 517 -11.60 -13.40 11.64
CA ASP A 517 -11.42 -12.85 10.31
C ASP A 517 -11.22 -11.31 10.29
N LEU A 518 -11.41 -10.60 11.41
CA LEU A 518 -10.93 -9.23 11.52
C LEU A 518 -9.40 -9.17 11.49
N ASP A 519 -8.67 -10.21 11.92
CA ASP A 519 -7.22 -10.08 12.08
C ASP A 519 -6.44 -10.25 10.75
N GLU A 520 -7.06 -10.54 9.60
CA GLU A 520 -6.30 -10.91 8.40
C GLU A 520 -5.96 -9.81 7.39
N ASP A 521 -6.76 -8.73 7.29
CA ASP A 521 -6.65 -7.75 6.19
C ASP A 521 -6.95 -6.29 6.60
N LEU A 522 -6.73 -5.92 7.87
CA LEU A 522 -7.02 -4.57 8.37
C LEU A 522 -6.01 -3.53 7.90
N ASP A 523 -6.30 -2.93 6.74
CA ASP A 523 -6.01 -1.52 6.53
C ASP A 523 -7.10 -0.65 7.19
N ASP A 524 -7.01 0.68 6.99
CA ASP A 524 -7.87 1.78 7.46
C ASP A 524 -9.43 1.64 7.35
N ASP A 525 -9.99 0.47 7.05
CA ASP A 525 -11.36 0.25 6.57
C ASP A 525 -12.37 -0.25 7.62
N THR A 526 -11.99 -0.43 8.88
CA THR A 526 -12.90 -0.94 9.94
C THR A 526 -13.37 0.16 10.89
N VAL A 527 -14.68 0.17 11.15
CA VAL A 527 -15.35 1.17 11.99
C VAL A 527 -16.06 0.47 13.15
N PHE A 528 -15.86 0.99 14.36
CA PHE A 528 -16.40 0.40 15.59
C PHE A 528 -17.50 1.28 16.19
N GLY A 529 -18.53 0.64 16.75
CA GLY A 529 -19.54 1.24 17.62
C GLY A 529 -19.13 1.09 19.08
N ALA A 530 -20.06 1.23 20.03
CA ALA A 530 -19.71 0.80 21.39
C ALA A 530 -19.58 -0.71 21.43
N VAL A 531 -18.41 -1.14 21.87
CA VAL A 531 -18.17 -2.51 22.27
C VAL A 531 -18.89 -2.71 23.61
N GLY A 532 -19.82 -3.66 23.67
CA GLY A 532 -20.56 -4.01 24.89
C GLY A 532 -19.74 -4.82 25.86
#